data_AF-A0A804IMA8-F1
#
_entry.id   AF-A0A804IMA8-F1
#
_cell.length_a   1.000
_cell.length_b   1.000
_cell.length_c   1.000
_cell.angle_alpha   90.00
_cell.angle_beta   90.00
_cell.angle_gamma   90.00
#
_symmetry.space_group_name_H-M   'P 1'
#
loop_
_entity.id
_entity.type
_entity.pdbx_description
1 polymer ?
#
loop_
_entity_poly.entity_id
_entity_poly.type
_entity_poly.pdbx_seq_one_letter_code
_entity_poly.pdbx_strand_id
1 'polypeptide(L)'
;MVLLNLCRYLGSPDAVFSTAVTSLKPEDGLDPNRVKCVIDSHGYAIYFSRGLIPFNKSGMVNPQYPYLLHLGIQSFDSNFLRIYPSLPPTPLQLEEDIEQLKVLENGYRTKAVIKVNHDAHGVDSPEDVDKIEALMRERNIS
;
A
#
# COMPACT_ATOMS: atom_id res chain seq x y z
N MET A 1 9.69 -2.23 -14.25
CA MET A 1 8.32 -2.45 -14.78
C MET A 1 7.22 -1.83 -13.92
N VAL A 2 7.38 -1.80 -12.58
CA VAL A 2 6.40 -1.26 -11.61
C VAL A 2 6.08 0.24 -11.83
N LEU A 3 7.12 1.09 -11.88
CA LEU A 3 6.99 2.53 -12.10
C LEU A 3 6.31 2.88 -13.45
N LEU A 4 6.63 2.14 -14.52
CA LEU A 4 5.99 2.33 -15.84
C LEU A 4 4.48 2.02 -15.82
N ASN A 5 4.05 1.06 -14.99
CA ASN A 5 2.64 0.74 -14.84
C ASN A 5 1.93 1.79 -13.97
N LEU A 6 2.53 2.25 -12.87
CA LEU A 6 1.97 3.31 -12.03
C LEU A 6 1.63 4.57 -12.85
N CYS A 7 2.56 5.07 -13.67
CA CYS A 7 2.31 6.22 -14.53
C CYS A 7 1.22 5.97 -15.60
N ARG A 8 1.06 4.73 -16.08
CA ARG A 8 -0.03 4.37 -17.01
C ARG A 8 -1.39 4.36 -16.32
N TYR A 9 -1.47 3.96 -15.06
CA TYR A 9 -2.72 3.89 -14.31
C TYR A 9 -3.22 5.26 -13.83
N LEU A 10 -2.33 6.26 -13.67
CA LEU A 10 -2.71 7.68 -13.63
C LEU A 10 -3.39 8.18 -14.91
N GLY A 11 -3.35 7.41 -16.00
CA GLY A 11 -4.17 7.68 -17.19
C GLY A 11 -5.67 7.44 -17.00
N SER A 12 -6.09 6.95 -15.82
CA SER A 12 -7.52 6.91 -15.44
C SER A 12 -7.98 8.34 -15.12
N PRO A 13 -8.96 8.90 -15.84
CA PRO A 13 -9.26 10.34 -15.79
C PRO A 13 -9.77 10.85 -14.43
N ASP A 14 -10.12 9.96 -13.50
CA ASP A 14 -10.71 10.27 -12.20
C ASP A 14 -9.79 9.96 -11.00
N ALA A 15 -8.59 9.41 -11.22
CA ALA A 15 -7.63 9.12 -10.15
C ALA A 15 -6.51 10.18 -10.11
N VAL A 16 -6.41 10.89 -9.00
CA VAL A 16 -5.33 11.88 -8.78
C VAL A 16 -4.09 11.29 -8.13
N PHE A 17 -4.21 10.04 -7.68
CA PHE A 17 -3.21 9.31 -6.92
C PHE A 17 -3.25 7.85 -7.33
N SER A 18 -2.10 7.20 -7.40
CA SER A 18 -2.03 5.75 -7.51
C SER A 18 -0.88 5.15 -6.71
N THR A 19 -1.12 3.98 -6.15
CA THR A 19 -0.13 3.22 -5.37
C THR A 19 -0.06 1.76 -5.83
N ALA A 20 1.06 1.11 -5.56
CA ALA A 20 1.24 -0.31 -5.80
C ALA A 20 0.78 -1.14 -4.60
N VAL A 21 0.15 -2.28 -4.89
CA VAL A 21 -0.17 -3.30 -3.88
C VAL A 21 0.30 -4.67 -4.35
N THR A 22 0.63 -5.55 -3.41
CA THR A 22 1.04 -6.93 -3.66
C THR A 22 0.31 -7.89 -2.72
N SER A 23 0.38 -9.20 -2.97
CA SER A 23 -0.17 -10.19 -2.05
C SER A 23 0.61 -10.18 -0.71
N LEU A 24 -0.13 -10.10 0.39
CA LEU A 24 0.41 -10.21 1.74
C LEU A 24 0.54 -11.68 2.14
N LYS A 25 1.67 -12.04 2.78
CA LYS A 25 1.83 -13.37 3.36
C LYS A 25 0.92 -13.51 4.60
N PRO A 26 0.22 -14.63 4.81
CA PRO A 26 -0.69 -14.77 5.95
C PRO A 26 -0.04 -14.54 7.32
N GLU A 27 1.25 -14.88 7.47
CA GLU A 27 2.04 -14.66 8.69
C GLU A 27 2.22 -13.17 9.04
N ASP A 28 2.25 -12.30 8.03
CA ASP A 28 2.38 -10.85 8.19
C ASP A 28 1.03 -10.15 8.43
N GLY A 29 -0.09 -10.89 8.44
CA GLY A 29 -1.44 -10.33 8.47
C GLY A 29 -1.71 -9.38 9.64
N LEU A 30 -1.17 -9.71 10.81
CA LEU A 30 -1.35 -8.95 12.06
C LEU A 30 -0.24 -7.94 12.32
N ASP A 31 0.78 -7.85 11.45
CA ASP A 31 1.87 -6.89 11.62
C ASP A 31 1.37 -5.46 11.29
N PRO A 32 1.39 -4.51 12.25
CA PRO A 32 0.96 -3.14 12.03
C PRO A 32 1.93 -2.31 11.16
N ASN A 33 3.15 -2.78 10.93
CA ASN A 33 4.09 -2.16 9.99
C ASN A 33 3.75 -2.51 8.53
N ARG A 34 3.01 -3.59 8.33
CA ARG A 34 2.52 -4.03 7.02
C ARG A 34 1.15 -3.42 6.77
N VAL A 35 1.10 -2.27 6.11
CA VAL A 35 -0.18 -1.59 5.81
C VAL A 35 -0.99 -2.43 4.81
N LYS A 36 -2.22 -2.78 5.19
CA LYS A 36 -3.17 -3.48 4.31
C LYS A 36 -3.97 -2.48 3.48
N CYS A 37 -4.39 -2.89 2.30
CA CYS A 37 -5.27 -2.11 1.43
C CYS A 37 -6.46 -2.97 0.99
N VAL A 38 -7.67 -2.42 1.04
CA VAL A 38 -8.84 -3.01 0.36
C VAL A 38 -9.20 -2.19 -0.86
N ILE A 39 -9.63 -2.87 -1.92
CA ILE A 39 -9.91 -2.26 -3.22
C ILE A 39 -11.30 -2.66 -3.72
N ASP A 40 -11.87 -1.82 -4.59
CA ASP A 40 -13.12 -2.13 -5.28
C ASP A 40 -12.88 -3.00 -6.53
N SER A 41 -13.97 -3.41 -7.19
CA SER A 41 -13.93 -4.20 -8.42
C SER A 41 -13.30 -3.47 -9.62
N HIS A 42 -13.13 -2.15 -9.53
CA HIS A 42 -12.49 -1.31 -10.55
C HIS A 42 -11.03 -1.00 -10.20
N GLY A 43 -10.49 -1.53 -9.09
CA GLY A 43 -9.12 -1.31 -8.65
C GLY A 43 -8.87 0.07 -8.02
N TYR A 44 -9.88 0.72 -7.44
CA TYR A 44 -9.68 1.87 -6.58
C TYR A 44 -9.55 1.42 -5.13
N ALA A 45 -8.65 2.06 -4.38
CA ALA A 45 -8.54 1.82 -2.96
C ALA A 45 -9.81 2.31 -2.25
N ILE A 46 -10.41 1.42 -1.47
CA ILE A 46 -11.52 1.73 -0.57
C ILE A 46 -10.96 2.23 0.76
N TYR A 47 -9.93 1.56 1.29
CA TYR A 47 -9.35 1.89 2.60
C TYR A 47 -7.94 1.32 2.77
N PHE A 48 -7.15 1.96 3.64
CA PHE A 48 -5.82 1.52 4.09
C PHE A 48 -5.83 1.39 5.62
N SER A 49 -5.15 0.38 6.16
CA SER A 49 -5.10 0.20 7.62
C SER A 49 -3.86 -0.56 8.05
N ARG A 50 -3.34 -0.24 9.23
CA ARG A 50 -2.37 -1.08 9.95
C ARG A 50 -3.05 -2.32 10.54
N GLY A 51 -4.36 -2.28 10.77
CA GLY A 51 -5.18 -3.43 11.15
C GLY A 51 -5.43 -4.40 10.00
N LEU A 52 -5.77 -5.66 10.34
CA LEU A 52 -6.11 -6.67 9.34
C LEU A 52 -7.44 -6.32 8.64
N ILE A 53 -7.37 -6.03 7.34
CA ILE A 53 -8.54 -5.73 6.51
C ILE A 53 -8.52 -6.51 5.18
N PRO A 54 -9.66 -7.07 4.73
CA PRO A 54 -10.94 -7.11 5.44
C PRO A 54 -10.89 -8.09 6.61
N PHE A 55 -11.51 -7.71 7.72
CA PHE A 55 -11.65 -8.59 8.87
C PHE A 55 -12.78 -9.59 8.63
N ASN A 56 -12.59 -10.85 9.02
CA ASN A 56 -13.58 -11.91 8.86
C ASN A 56 -14.22 -12.29 10.20
N LYS A 57 -15.38 -12.95 10.15
CA LYS A 57 -16.15 -13.33 11.35
C LYS A 57 -15.40 -14.30 12.28
N SER A 58 -14.44 -15.07 11.77
CA SER A 58 -13.63 -15.96 12.60
C SER A 58 -12.61 -15.23 13.47
N GLY A 59 -12.33 -13.94 13.19
CA GLY A 59 -11.35 -13.16 13.95
C GLY A 59 -9.90 -13.61 13.75
N MET A 60 -9.63 -14.40 12.71
CA MET A 60 -8.31 -14.94 12.38
C MET A 60 -7.91 -14.56 10.97
N VAL A 61 -6.62 -14.54 10.65
CA VAL A 61 -6.16 -14.37 9.26
C VAL A 61 -6.66 -15.56 8.43
N ASN A 62 -7.34 -15.30 7.31
CA ASN A 62 -7.75 -16.34 6.36
C ASN A 62 -6.63 -16.56 5.32
N PRO A 63 -5.88 -17.68 5.36
CA PRO A 63 -4.77 -17.90 4.43
C PRO A 63 -5.20 -18.12 2.98
N GLN A 64 -6.49 -18.38 2.72
CA GLN A 64 -7.02 -18.47 1.35
C GLN A 64 -7.47 -17.11 0.79
N TYR A 65 -7.60 -16.09 1.62
CA TYR A 65 -8.00 -14.77 1.16
C TYR A 65 -6.77 -13.97 0.69
N PRO A 66 -6.79 -13.36 -0.51
CA PRO A 66 -5.66 -12.62 -1.04
C PRO A 66 -5.60 -11.21 -0.44
N TYR A 67 -5.17 -11.11 0.83
CA TYR A 67 -4.89 -9.83 1.47
C TYR A 67 -3.87 -9.03 0.65
N LEU A 68 -4.05 -7.71 0.57
CA LEU A 68 -3.18 -6.84 -0.19
C LEU A 68 -2.31 -6.01 0.75
N LEU A 69 -0.99 -6.13 0.57
CA LEU A 69 0.03 -5.27 1.17
C LEU A 69 0.20 -4.02 0.32
N HIS A 70 0.08 -2.85 0.93
CA HIS A 70 0.46 -1.59 0.33
C HIS A 70 1.99 -1.48 0.22
N LEU A 71 2.47 -1.09 -0.95
CA LEU A 71 3.87 -0.78 -1.19
C LEU A 71 4.01 0.75 -1.22
N GLY A 72 4.99 1.31 -0.51
CA GLY A 72 5.24 2.76 -0.42
C GLY A 72 5.71 3.44 -1.72
N ILE A 73 5.37 2.87 -2.89
CA ILE A 73 5.66 3.43 -4.21
C ILE A 73 4.37 3.98 -4.78
N GLN A 74 4.38 5.29 -5.04
CA GLN A 74 3.22 6.06 -5.40
C GLN A 74 3.51 7.01 -6.56
N SER A 75 2.48 7.35 -7.32
CA SER A 75 2.51 8.38 -8.34
C SER A 75 1.29 9.28 -8.19
N PHE A 76 1.48 10.55 -8.54
CA PHE A 76 0.48 11.58 -8.33
C PHE A 76 0.25 12.36 -9.62
N ASP A 77 -0.97 12.87 -9.79
CA ASP A 77 -1.22 13.94 -10.73
C ASP A 77 -0.47 15.23 -10.30
N SER A 78 0.13 15.90 -11.28
CA SER A 78 0.95 17.08 -11.05
C SER A 78 0.17 18.28 -10.51
N ASN A 79 -1.12 18.42 -10.85
CA ASN A 79 -1.97 19.47 -10.31
C ASN A 79 -2.38 19.14 -8.88
N PHE A 80 -2.73 17.88 -8.63
CA PHE A 80 -3.05 17.41 -7.27
C PHE A 80 -1.88 17.58 -6.30
N LEU A 81 -0.63 17.33 -6.72
CA LEU A 81 0.56 17.58 -5.90
C LEU A 81 0.67 19.03 -5.40
N ARG A 82 0.13 20.00 -6.14
CA ARG A 82 0.12 21.40 -5.72
C ARG A 82 -0.96 21.68 -4.67
N ILE A 83 -2.04 20.91 -4.68
CA ILE A 83 -3.19 21.05 -3.77
C ILE A 83 -2.94 20.28 -2.47
N TYR A 84 -2.31 19.10 -2.55
CA TYR A 84 -2.13 18.18 -1.42
C TYR A 84 -1.54 18.81 -0.14
N PRO A 85 -0.53 19.71 -0.20
CA PRO A 85 0.00 20.38 0.98
C PRO A 85 -1.00 21.31 1.68
N SER A 86 -1.95 21.88 0.93
CA SER A 86 -3.00 22.76 1.48
C SER A 86 -4.18 22.02 2.11
N LEU A 87 -4.31 20.72 1.86
CA LEU A 87 -5.35 19.91 2.48
C LEU A 87 -5.06 19.79 3.99
N PRO A 88 -6.06 19.94 4.88
CA PRO A 88 -5.86 19.75 6.30
C PRO A 88 -5.55 18.28 6.62
N PRO A 89 -4.82 18.00 7.70
CA PRO A 89 -4.74 16.64 8.23
C PRO A 89 -6.13 16.12 8.58
N THR A 90 -6.33 14.81 8.44
CA THR A 90 -7.64 14.18 8.63
C THR A 90 -7.62 13.14 9.76
N PRO A 91 -8.76 12.86 10.41
CA PRO A 91 -8.80 11.96 11.56
C PRO A 91 -8.20 10.58 11.30
N LEU A 92 -8.54 9.91 10.19
CA LEU A 92 -8.02 8.56 9.92
C LEU A 92 -6.53 8.60 9.55
N GLN A 93 -6.09 9.63 8.80
CA GLN A 93 -4.67 9.87 8.55
C GLN A 93 -3.86 9.95 9.86
N LEU A 94 -4.35 10.71 10.84
CA LEU A 94 -3.64 10.92 12.10
C LEU A 94 -3.70 9.70 13.01
N GLU A 95 -4.82 8.99 13.06
CA GLU A 95 -4.99 7.80 13.90
C GLU A 95 -4.15 6.62 13.40
N GLU A 96 -4.16 6.37 12.09
CA GLU A 96 -3.43 5.24 11.50
C GLU A 96 -2.00 5.63 11.08
N ASP A 97 -1.64 6.92 11.09
CA ASP A 97 -0.38 7.43 10.56
C ASP A 97 -0.12 6.94 9.11
N ILE A 98 -1.10 7.17 8.23
CA ILE A 98 -1.10 6.77 6.81
C ILE A 98 -1.51 7.96 5.92
N GLU A 99 -0.57 8.48 5.12
CA GLU A 99 -0.79 9.63 4.24
C GLU A 99 -1.90 9.42 3.20
N GLN A 100 -2.06 8.20 2.69
CA GLN A 100 -3.06 7.87 1.67
C GLN A 100 -4.50 8.07 2.18
N LEU A 101 -4.73 8.00 3.50
CA LEU A 101 -6.04 8.26 4.09
C LEU A 101 -6.43 9.73 3.97
N LYS A 102 -5.47 10.66 4.00
CA LYS A 102 -5.72 12.08 3.74
C LYS A 102 -6.32 12.31 2.36
N VAL A 103 -5.83 11.57 1.35
CA VAL A 103 -6.34 11.63 -0.02
C VAL A 103 -7.80 11.13 -0.06
N LEU A 104 -8.07 9.97 0.54
CA LEU A 104 -9.40 9.37 0.56
C LEU A 104 -10.42 10.21 1.35
N GLU A 105 -10.06 10.70 2.53
CA GLU A 105 -10.95 11.49 3.41
C GLU A 105 -11.31 12.84 2.81
N ASN A 106 -10.43 13.45 1.99
CA ASN A 106 -10.73 14.66 1.24
C ASN A 106 -11.52 14.39 -0.07
N GLY A 107 -12.01 13.17 -0.28
CA GLY A 107 -12.91 12.80 -1.38
C GLY A 107 -12.21 12.49 -2.71
N TYR A 108 -10.88 12.40 -2.70
CA TYR A 108 -10.12 12.04 -3.90
C TYR A 108 -10.02 10.53 -4.07
N ARG A 109 -9.92 10.09 -5.32
CA ARG A 109 -9.80 8.67 -5.66
C ARG A 109 -8.34 8.26 -5.83
N THR A 110 -8.03 7.10 -5.26
CA THR A 110 -6.73 6.44 -5.36
C THR A 110 -6.85 5.17 -6.20
N LYS A 111 -6.07 5.07 -7.28
CA LYS A 111 -5.96 3.84 -8.06
C LYS A 111 -4.93 2.90 -7.42
N ALA A 112 -5.35 1.70 -7.03
CA ALA A 112 -4.47 0.68 -6.51
C ALA A 112 -4.06 -0.29 -7.63
N VAL A 113 -2.76 -0.38 -7.90
CA VAL A 113 -2.21 -1.20 -8.99
C VAL A 113 -1.76 -2.54 -8.43
N ILE A 114 -2.48 -3.60 -8.80
CA ILE A 114 -2.43 -4.93 -8.17
C ILE A 114 -1.23 -5.79 -8.59
N LYS A 115 -0.49 -5.41 -9.64
CA LYS A 115 0.46 -6.35 -10.28
C LYS A 115 1.90 -5.97 -10.05
N VAL A 116 2.42 -6.40 -8.91
CA VAL A 116 3.86 -6.45 -8.70
C VAL A 116 4.27 -7.83 -8.18
N ASN A 117 4.96 -8.62 -9.01
CA ASN A 117 5.74 -9.76 -8.52
C ASN A 117 6.98 -9.20 -7.84
N HIS A 118 6.84 -8.77 -6.59
CA HIS A 118 7.95 -8.24 -5.81
C HIS A 118 7.88 -8.75 -4.38
N ASP A 119 8.92 -9.49 -3.99
CA ASP A 119 9.29 -9.69 -2.59
C ASP A 119 9.88 -8.37 -2.08
N ALA A 120 9.00 -7.45 -1.70
CA ALA A 120 9.41 -6.20 -1.07
C ALA A 120 9.72 -6.49 0.41
N HIS A 121 11.00 -6.65 0.72
CA HIS A 121 11.46 -6.60 2.10
C HIS A 121 11.84 -5.16 2.42
N GLY A 122 10.91 -4.43 3.06
CA GLY A 122 11.24 -3.18 3.73
C GLY A 122 12.15 -3.46 4.92
N VAL A 123 13.04 -2.54 5.24
CA VAL A 123 13.84 -2.55 6.47
C VAL A 123 13.22 -1.51 7.39
N ASP A 124 12.26 -1.96 8.20
CA ASP A 124 11.50 -1.08 9.07
C ASP A 124 11.92 -1.24 10.53
N SER A 125 12.68 -2.29 10.85
CA SER A 125 13.25 -2.60 12.16
C SER A 125 14.71 -3.06 12.08
N PRO A 126 15.51 -2.93 13.15
CA PRO A 126 16.86 -3.50 13.19
C PRO A 126 16.90 -5.00 12.87
N GLU A 127 15.87 -5.75 13.28
CA GLU A 127 15.75 -7.19 13.04
C GLU A 127 15.54 -7.55 11.56
N ASP A 128 15.13 -6.60 10.72
CA ASP A 128 14.98 -6.82 9.28
C ASP A 128 16.33 -6.78 8.54
N VAL A 129 17.38 -6.22 9.16
CA VAL A 129 18.73 -6.18 8.57
C VAL A 129 19.24 -7.60 8.32
N ASP A 130 19.12 -8.49 9.30
CA ASP A 130 19.57 -9.88 9.16
C ASP A 130 18.88 -10.61 8.00
N LYS A 131 17.58 -10.35 7.80
CA LYS A 131 16.78 -10.92 6.70
C LYS A 131 17.28 -10.40 5.34
N ILE A 132 17.55 -9.10 5.24
CA ILE A 132 18.10 -8.49 4.02
C ILE A 132 19.50 -9.00 3.73
N GLU A 133 20.38 -9.08 4.73
CA GLU A 133 21.73 -9.60 4.53
C GLU A 133 21.71 -11.06 4.06
N ALA A 134 20.82 -11.89 4.60
CA ALA A 134 20.63 -13.26 4.14
C ALA A 134 20.17 -13.29 2.67
N LEU A 135 19.20 -12.45 2.29
CA LEU A 135 18.72 -12.33 0.91
C LEU A 135 19.79 -11.80 -0.06
N MET A 136 20.60 -10.83 0.37
CA MET A 136 21.72 -10.30 -0.42
C MET A 136 22.76 -11.38 -0.70
N ARG A 137 23.12 -12.17 0.33
CA ARG A 137 24.01 -13.33 0.19
C ARG A 137 23.43 -14.37 -0.77
N GLU A 138 22.15 -14.72 -0.65
CA GLU A 138 21.49 -15.68 -1.54
C GLU A 138 21.46 -15.20 -3.01
N ARG A 139 21.27 -13.90 -3.22
CA ARG A 139 21.16 -13.29 -4.55
C ARG A 139 22.51 -12.85 -5.15
N ASN A 140 23.64 -13.12 -4.48
CA ASN A 140 24.99 -12.66 -4.88
C ASN A 140 25.06 -11.15 -5.13
N ILE A 141 24.35 -10.36 -4.32
CA ILE A 141 24.41 -8.90 -4.36
C ILE A 141 25.40 -8.47 -3.28
N SER A 142 26.60 -8.05 -3.69
CA SER A 142 27.67 -7.56 -2.79
C SER A 142 27.50 -6.09 -2.45
#